data_AF-E3M9S8-F1
#
_entry.id   AF-E3M9S8-F1
#
_cell.length_a   1.000
_cell.length_b   1.000
_cell.length_c   1.000
_cell.angle_alpha   90.00
_cell.angle_beta   90.00
_cell.angle_gamma   90.00
#
_symmetry.space_group_name_H-M   'P 1'
#
loop_
_entity.id
_entity.type
_entity.pdbx_description
1 polymer ?
#
loop_
_entity_poly.entity_id
_entity_poly.type
_entity_poly.pdbx_seq_one_letter_code
_entity_poly.pdbx_strand_id
1 'polypeptide(L)'
;MSCYLTCYDPPPRRTHDSGPEIAALHVDLQPATFSIPLNKSVKYSIQNNHDCLEQEVYVTCNSLLCEIRDPKVRNGVATQIYGILKKGETMVFELGLRDQNDTSSIPLSPLIFSPAGYLEICHYDAQKKSDSDWKNKPNEVAKYDMMFGSTYGRWKENLVLEAESEWVKKKNEEFIEKFQKALDDWELETEKIEKGQKKMMTDLMAANVSVVKVVEEKKIEKKKKRILGCC
;
A
#
# COMPACT_ATOMS: atom_id res chain seq x y z
N MET A 1 -23.22 17.31 -2.97
CA MET A 1 -22.46 16.31 -3.77
C MET A 1 -22.11 15.19 -2.82
N SER A 2 -22.81 14.06 -2.92
CA SER A 2 -22.50 12.85 -2.16
C SER A 2 -21.39 12.09 -2.88
N CYS A 3 -20.29 11.78 -2.19
CA CYS A 3 -19.26 10.90 -2.74
C CYS A 3 -19.73 9.45 -2.60
N TYR A 4 -20.18 8.87 -3.71
CA TYR A 4 -20.47 7.44 -3.80
C TYR A 4 -19.17 6.64 -3.72
N LEU A 5 -18.91 5.98 -2.59
CA LEU A 5 -17.87 4.96 -2.53
C LEU A 5 -18.39 3.68 -3.18
N THR A 6 -18.51 3.70 -4.50
CA THR A 6 -18.91 2.53 -5.28
C THR A 6 -17.70 1.61 -5.51
N CYS A 7 -17.92 0.33 -5.23
CA CYS A 7 -17.00 -0.76 -5.48
C CYS A 7 -16.49 -0.72 -6.94
N TYR A 8 -15.20 -0.44 -7.17
CA TYR A 8 -14.57 -0.64 -8.47
C TYR A 8 -13.50 -1.73 -8.39
N ASP A 9 -13.89 -2.95 -8.74
CA ASP A 9 -13.26 -3.83 -9.75
C ASP A 9 -14.24 -5.01 -10.00
N PRO A 10 -14.29 -5.60 -11.21
CA PRO A 10 -15.53 -6.01 -11.88
C PRO A 10 -16.34 -7.04 -11.05
N PRO A 11 -17.68 -7.00 -11.17
CA PRO A 11 -18.51 -8.02 -10.54
C PRO A 11 -18.03 -9.42 -10.99
N PRO A 12 -17.97 -10.42 -10.09
CA PRO A 12 -17.68 -11.77 -10.51
C PRO A 12 -18.61 -12.13 -11.67
N ARG A 13 -18.03 -12.64 -12.77
CA ARG A 13 -18.79 -13.01 -13.98
C ARG A 13 -19.99 -13.84 -13.55
N ARG A 14 -21.19 -13.29 -13.83
CA ARG A 14 -22.47 -13.96 -13.61
C ARG A 14 -22.41 -15.34 -14.27
N THR A 15 -22.32 -16.38 -13.45
CA THR A 15 -22.92 -17.65 -13.81
C THR A 15 -24.38 -17.53 -13.40
N HIS A 16 -25.27 -17.88 -14.32
CA HIS A 16 -26.71 -17.81 -14.15
C HIS A 16 -27.13 -18.52 -12.87
N ASP A 17 -27.52 -17.76 -11.84
CA ASP A 17 -28.59 -18.12 -10.91
C ASP A 17 -28.97 -16.89 -10.07
N SER A 18 -30.25 -16.54 -10.15
CA SER A 18 -30.88 -15.38 -9.54
C SER A 18 -31.01 -15.54 -8.02
N GLY A 19 -30.03 -15.01 -7.27
CA GLY A 19 -30.17 -14.64 -5.86
C GLY A 19 -30.60 -13.17 -5.71
N PRO A 20 -31.02 -12.73 -4.51
CA PRO A 20 -31.27 -11.31 -4.24
C PRO A 20 -30.02 -10.50 -4.58
N GLU A 21 -30.23 -9.40 -5.29
CA GLU A 21 -29.18 -8.45 -5.64
C GLU A 21 -28.48 -8.03 -4.34
N ILE A 22 -27.21 -8.43 -4.14
CA ILE A 22 -26.44 -8.02 -2.97
C ILE A 22 -26.28 -6.52 -3.11
N ALA A 23 -27.07 -5.76 -2.34
CA ALA A 23 -26.98 -4.31 -2.32
C ALA A 23 -25.52 -3.92 -2.04
N ALA A 24 -24.97 -3.07 -2.90
CA ALA A 24 -23.60 -2.61 -2.74
C ALA A 24 -23.47 -1.86 -1.40
N LEU A 25 -22.38 -2.10 -0.66
CA LEU A 25 -22.10 -1.36 0.56
C LEU A 25 -22.09 0.14 0.24
N HIS A 26 -22.72 0.94 1.10
CA HIS A 26 -22.89 2.36 0.88
C HIS A 26 -22.54 3.19 2.11
N VAL A 27 -21.54 4.06 1.97
CA VAL A 27 -21.27 5.14 2.92
C VAL A 27 -21.20 6.48 2.19
N ASP A 28 -21.69 7.52 2.85
CA ASP A 28 -21.65 8.89 2.37
C ASP A 28 -20.54 9.67 3.10
N LEU A 29 -19.61 10.23 2.32
CA LEU A 29 -18.48 11.02 2.81
C LEU A 29 -18.70 12.51 2.52
N GLN A 30 -18.57 13.35 3.56
CA GLN A 30 -18.69 14.80 3.45
C GLN A 30 -17.62 15.52 4.31
N PRO A 31 -16.99 16.60 3.81
CA PRO A 31 -17.00 17.02 2.40
C PRO A 31 -16.28 16.01 1.50
N ALA A 32 -16.64 16.01 0.22
CA ALA A 32 -16.07 15.17 -0.84
C ALA A 32 -14.65 15.58 -1.28
N THR A 33 -14.16 16.73 -0.81
CA THR A 33 -12.91 17.36 -1.24
C THR A 33 -11.90 17.39 -0.10
N PHE A 34 -10.65 17.00 -0.41
CA PHE A 34 -9.55 16.84 0.55
C PHE A 34 -8.50 17.92 0.41
N SER A 35 -8.97 19.16 0.54
CA SER A 35 -8.16 20.37 0.55
C SER A 35 -7.89 20.77 1.99
N ILE A 36 -6.64 20.64 2.44
CA ILE A 36 -6.26 20.85 3.84
C ILE A 36 -5.65 22.25 4.00
N PRO A 37 -6.31 23.14 4.77
CA PRO A 37 -5.80 24.46 5.10
C PRO A 37 -4.61 24.37 6.07
N LEU A 38 -3.69 25.32 5.97
CA LEU A 38 -2.48 25.32 6.80
C LEU A 38 -2.73 25.58 8.29
N ASN A 39 -3.77 26.35 8.62
CA ASN A 39 -3.93 26.92 9.97
C ASN A 39 -5.10 26.34 10.77
N LYS A 40 -5.81 25.34 10.23
CA LYS A 40 -6.97 24.72 10.90
C LYS A 40 -7.12 23.26 10.50
N SER A 41 -7.83 22.49 11.32
CA SER A 41 -8.33 21.17 10.92
C SER A 41 -9.62 21.30 10.10
N VAL A 42 -9.89 20.30 9.28
CA VAL A 42 -11.15 20.14 8.54
C VAL A 42 -11.85 18.91 9.09
N LYS A 43 -13.12 19.07 9.44
CA LYS A 43 -13.96 17.95 9.89
C LYS A 43 -14.57 17.24 8.69
N TYR A 44 -14.55 15.93 8.75
CA TYR A 44 -15.18 15.02 7.80
C TYR A 44 -16.16 14.12 8.54
N SER A 45 -17.21 13.73 7.85
CA SER A 45 -18.23 12.81 8.33
C SER A 45 -18.41 11.67 7.34
N ILE A 46 -18.50 10.45 7.85
CA ILE A 46 -18.84 9.24 7.09
C ILE A 46 -20.13 8.70 7.69
N GLN A 47 -21.19 8.62 6.91
CA GLN A 47 -22.48 8.05 7.33
C GLN A 47 -22.73 6.71 6.65
N ASN A 48 -23.14 5.69 7.41
CA ASN A 48 -23.62 4.44 6.82
C ASN A 48 -25.08 4.61 6.38
N ASN A 49 -25.31 4.62 5.07
CA ASN A 49 -26.65 4.74 4.49
C ASN A 49 -27.14 3.42 3.87
N HIS A 50 -26.51 2.29 4.21
CA HIS A 50 -26.98 0.97 3.83
C HIS A 50 -28.20 0.55 4.66
N ASP A 51 -29.18 -0.06 4.01
CA ASP A 51 -30.50 -0.27 4.61
C ASP A 51 -30.55 -1.35 5.70
N CYS A 52 -29.64 -2.31 5.68
CA CYS A 52 -29.71 -3.50 6.53
C CYS A 52 -28.37 -3.98 7.11
N LEU A 53 -27.24 -3.41 6.71
CA LEU A 53 -25.92 -3.91 7.13
C LEU A 53 -25.23 -2.88 8.00
N GLU A 54 -24.72 -3.34 9.14
CA GLU A 54 -23.72 -2.61 9.91
C GLU A 54 -22.40 -2.69 9.15
N GLN A 55 -21.62 -1.61 9.16
CA GLN A 55 -20.38 -1.55 8.39
C GLN A 55 -19.19 -1.21 9.27
N GLU A 56 -18.14 -2.01 9.18
CA GLU A 56 -16.83 -1.69 9.72
C GLU A 56 -16.17 -0.65 8.83
N VAL A 57 -15.89 0.54 9.36
CA VAL A 57 -15.27 1.64 8.62
C VAL A 57 -13.89 1.96 9.19
N TYR A 58 -12.92 2.04 8.30
CA TYR A 58 -11.54 2.39 8.58
C TYR A 58 -11.19 3.66 7.83
N VAL A 59 -10.56 4.62 8.51
CA VAL A 59 -10.02 5.82 7.89
C VAL A 59 -8.55 5.92 8.22
N THR A 60 -7.71 5.90 7.20
CA THR A 60 -6.25 5.92 7.31
C THR A 60 -5.70 7.12 6.57
N CYS A 61 -5.00 8.01 7.28
CA CYS A 61 -4.21 9.08 6.68
C CYS A 61 -2.73 8.67 6.70
N ASN A 62 -2.13 8.51 5.52
CA ASN A 62 -0.73 8.16 5.38
C ASN A 62 0.01 9.34 4.73
N SER A 63 0.62 10.19 5.56
CA SER A 63 1.13 11.51 5.15
C SER A 63 2.26 11.99 6.06
N LEU A 64 3.23 12.71 5.47
CA LEU A 64 4.28 13.43 6.20
C LEU A 64 3.84 14.81 6.67
N LEU A 65 2.84 15.39 6.00
CA LEU A 65 2.39 16.75 6.26
C LEU A 65 1.09 16.80 7.06
N CYS A 66 0.21 15.81 6.88
CA CYS A 66 -1.11 15.76 7.47
C CYS A 66 -1.27 14.56 8.43
N GLU A 67 -2.26 14.66 9.31
CA GLU A 67 -2.66 13.59 10.22
C GLU A 67 -4.15 13.69 10.57
N ILE A 68 -4.72 12.56 11.00
CA ILE A 68 -5.99 12.54 11.71
C ILE A 68 -5.74 13.06 13.13
N ARG A 69 -6.54 14.02 13.58
CA ARG A 69 -6.54 14.50 14.97
C ARG A 69 -7.11 13.44 15.89
N ASP A 70 -6.50 13.29 17.07
CA ASP A 70 -6.86 12.29 18.08
C ASP A 70 -7.05 10.87 17.49
N PRO A 71 -6.05 10.34 16.77
CA PRO A 71 -6.20 9.06 16.10
C PRO A 71 -6.24 7.92 17.11
N LYS A 72 -6.96 6.84 16.79
CA LYS A 72 -6.94 5.61 17.60
C LYS A 72 -5.60 4.88 17.49
N VAL A 73 -4.88 5.06 16.37
CA VAL A 73 -3.57 4.45 16.10
C VAL A 73 -2.64 5.45 15.42
N ARG A 74 -1.37 5.45 15.84
CA ARG A 74 -0.27 6.17 15.18
C ARG A 74 0.89 5.21 14.93
N ASN A 75 1.34 5.15 13.68
CA ASN A 75 2.54 4.40 13.30
C ASN A 75 3.31 5.20 12.25
N GLY A 76 4.31 5.97 12.70
CA GLY A 76 5.07 6.88 11.86
C GLY A 76 4.18 7.89 11.12
N VAL A 77 4.20 7.83 9.78
CA VAL A 77 3.43 8.70 8.86
C VAL A 77 1.95 8.36 8.84
N ALA A 78 1.57 7.18 9.34
CA ALA A 78 0.19 6.73 9.30
C ALA A 78 -0.54 7.04 10.61
N THR A 79 -1.72 7.62 10.47
CA THR A 79 -2.72 7.78 11.54
C THR A 79 -4.01 7.13 11.10
N GLN A 80 -4.73 6.48 12.03
CA GLN A 80 -5.92 5.72 11.70
C GLN A 80 -7.00 5.86 12.78
N ILE A 81 -8.25 5.86 12.34
CA ILE A 81 -9.43 5.65 13.17
C ILE A 81 -10.28 4.52 12.59
N TYR A 82 -11.16 4.01 13.44
CA TYR A 82 -12.03 2.87 13.14
C TYR A 82 -13.34 3.01 13.90
N GLY A 83 -14.41 2.46 13.34
CA GLY A 83 -15.67 2.25 14.03
C GLY A 83 -16.64 1.39 13.23
N ILE A 84 -17.57 0.76 13.93
CA ILE A 84 -18.69 0.04 13.35
C ILE A 84 -19.88 1.00 13.29
N LEU A 85 -20.42 1.22 12.09
CA LEU A 85 -21.56 2.11 11.86
C LEU A 85 -22.82 1.31 11.54
N LYS A 86 -23.87 1.51 12.33
CA LYS A 86 -25.22 1.04 11.99
C LYS A 86 -25.87 1.95 10.97
N LYS A 87 -27.02 1.53 10.43
CA LYS A 87 -27.82 2.35 9.53
C LYS A 87 -28.08 3.74 10.12
N GLY A 88 -27.73 4.77 9.37
CA GLY A 88 -27.91 6.17 9.72
C GLY A 88 -26.87 6.72 10.69
N GLU A 89 -25.99 5.89 11.25
CA GLU A 89 -24.92 6.36 12.14
C GLU A 89 -23.79 7.03 11.36
N THR A 90 -23.17 8.01 12.02
CA THR A 90 -22.13 8.85 11.44
C THR A 90 -20.86 8.81 12.27
N MET A 91 -19.75 8.48 11.64
CA MET A 91 -18.40 8.69 12.16
C MET A 91 -17.94 10.10 11.79
N VAL A 92 -17.33 10.82 12.74
CA VAL A 92 -16.70 12.12 12.48
C VAL A 92 -15.22 12.02 12.76
N PHE A 93 -14.41 12.66 11.92
CA PHE A 93 -12.97 12.76 12.09
C PHE A 93 -12.45 14.10 11.62
N GLU A 94 -11.28 14.50 12.09
CA GLU A 94 -10.66 15.75 11.65
C GLU A 94 -9.28 15.48 11.05
N LEU A 95 -9.01 16.10 9.90
CA LEU A 95 -7.69 16.12 9.29
C LEU A 95 -7.06 17.51 9.47
N GLY A 96 -5.77 17.56 9.74
CA GLY A 96 -5.02 18.81 9.76
C GLY A 96 -3.53 18.58 9.56
N LEU A 97 -2.76 19.68 9.53
CA LEU A 97 -1.30 19.58 9.49
C LEU A 97 -0.76 18.90 10.74
N ARG A 98 0.25 18.06 10.57
CA ARG A 98 1.04 17.51 11.68
C ARG A 98 1.62 18.62 12.54
N ASP A 99 1.82 18.31 13.82
CA ASP A 99 2.53 19.21 14.72
C ASP A 99 3.94 19.49 14.17
N GLN A 100 4.22 20.76 13.93
CA GLN A 100 5.50 21.22 13.39
C GLN A 100 6.65 21.03 14.39
N ASN A 101 6.32 20.87 15.68
CA ASN A 101 7.27 20.59 16.76
C ASN A 101 7.50 19.09 16.97
N ASP A 102 6.78 18.21 16.27
CA ASP A 102 7.02 16.77 16.36
C ASP A 102 8.38 16.45 15.72
N THR A 103 9.36 16.15 16.59
CA THR A 103 10.73 15.81 16.21
C THR A 103 10.92 14.32 15.94
N SER A 104 9.84 13.52 16.04
CA SER A 104 9.91 12.09 15.81
C SER A 104 10.44 11.82 14.40
N SER A 105 11.49 11.00 14.32
CA SER A 105 11.99 10.47 13.06
C SER A 105 10.91 9.57 12.48
N ILE A 106 10.14 10.09 11.53
CA ILE A 106 9.15 9.30 10.82
C ILE A 106 9.84 8.59 9.66
N PRO A 107 9.96 7.25 9.68
CA PRO A 107 10.49 6.52 8.54
C PRO A 107 9.58 6.75 7.34
N LEU A 108 10.19 7.05 6.19
CA LEU A 108 9.44 7.17 4.95
C LEU A 108 8.84 5.80 4.61
N SER A 109 7.51 5.77 4.49
CA SER A 109 6.85 4.60 3.93
C SER A 109 7.20 4.56 2.44
N PRO A 110 7.63 3.40 1.89
CA PRO A 110 7.87 3.25 0.45
C PRO A 110 6.59 3.42 -0.39
N LEU A 111 5.42 3.52 0.25
CA LEU A 111 4.11 3.70 -0.39
C LEU A 111 3.68 5.18 -0.47
N ILE A 112 4.49 6.10 0.04
CA ILE A 112 4.25 7.54 -0.07
C ILE A 112 5.04 8.07 -1.26
N PHE A 113 4.32 8.52 -2.28
CA PHE A 113 4.88 9.14 -3.49
C PHE A 113 4.81 10.68 -3.47
N SER A 114 4.15 11.26 -2.46
CA SER A 114 4.11 12.70 -2.23
C SER A 114 4.13 13.02 -0.73
N PRO A 115 4.74 14.12 -0.28
CA PRO A 115 4.78 14.47 1.15
C PRO A 115 3.38 14.66 1.76
N ALA A 116 2.46 15.21 0.96
CA ALA A 116 1.06 15.35 1.33
C ALA A 116 0.39 13.99 1.54
N GLY A 117 0.85 12.94 0.86
CA GLY A 117 0.38 11.58 1.05
C GLY A 117 -1.04 11.37 0.56
N TYR A 118 -1.76 10.44 1.21
CA TYR A 118 -3.12 10.10 0.82
C TYR A 118 -4.02 9.83 2.02
N LEU A 119 -5.32 10.00 1.80
CA LEU A 119 -6.37 9.48 2.67
C LEU A 119 -6.94 8.22 2.03
N GLU A 120 -7.17 7.20 2.84
CA GLU A 120 -7.81 5.96 2.44
C GLU A 120 -8.96 5.65 3.40
N ILE A 121 -10.10 5.30 2.81
CA ILE A 121 -11.29 4.86 3.53
C ILE A 121 -11.62 3.46 3.01
N CYS A 122 -11.68 2.50 3.92
CA CYS A 122 -12.11 1.14 3.62
C CYS A 122 -13.32 0.81 4.48
N HIS A 123 -14.30 0.14 3.90
CA HIS A 123 -15.45 -0.34 4.64
C HIS A 123 -15.92 -1.72 4.19
N TYR A 124 -16.46 -2.48 5.14
CA TYR A 124 -16.83 -3.88 4.99
C TYR A 124 -18.16 -4.14 5.69
N ASP A 125 -18.87 -5.20 5.31
CA ASP A 125 -19.90 -5.77 6.17
C ASP A 125 -19.29 -6.14 7.53
N ALA A 126 -19.92 -5.70 8.62
CA ALA A 126 -19.38 -5.87 9.96
C ALA A 126 -19.33 -7.36 10.35
N GLN A 127 -18.14 -7.86 10.62
CA GLN A 127 -17.92 -9.22 11.15
C GLN A 127 -17.73 -9.19 12.66
N LYS A 128 -17.27 -8.06 13.20
CA LYS A 128 -17.06 -7.85 14.64
C LYS A 128 -18.35 -7.42 15.33
N LYS A 129 -18.48 -7.82 16.59
CA LYS A 129 -19.66 -7.52 17.40
C LYS A 129 -19.56 -6.18 18.12
N SER A 130 -18.35 -5.62 18.27
CA SER A 130 -18.15 -4.32 18.90
C SER A 130 -16.81 -3.67 18.59
N ASP A 131 -16.78 -2.35 18.73
CA ASP A 131 -15.59 -1.51 18.61
C ASP A 131 -14.45 -1.88 19.58
N SER A 132 -14.77 -2.61 20.66
CA SER A 132 -13.78 -3.10 21.64
C SER A 132 -12.77 -4.08 21.05
N ASP A 133 -13.15 -4.78 19.98
CA ASP A 133 -12.32 -5.79 19.31
C ASP A 133 -11.19 -5.15 18.49
N TRP A 134 -11.22 -3.82 18.33
CA TRP A 134 -10.13 -3.03 17.75
C TRP A 134 -8.83 -3.08 18.55
N LYS A 135 -8.91 -3.32 19.87
CA LYS A 135 -7.84 -3.02 20.84
C LYS A 135 -6.56 -3.85 20.70
N ASN A 136 -6.43 -4.73 19.71
CA ASN A 136 -5.37 -5.71 19.76
C ASN A 136 -3.95 -5.16 19.52
N LYS A 137 -3.74 -3.99 18.90
CA LYS A 137 -2.36 -3.44 18.71
C LYS A 137 -2.28 -1.91 18.53
N PRO A 138 -1.93 -1.12 19.57
CA PRO A 138 -1.92 0.36 19.50
C PRO A 138 -0.89 0.96 18.53
N ASN A 139 0.13 0.19 18.13
CA ASN A 139 1.22 0.64 17.25
C ASN A 139 1.18 0.00 15.85
N GLU A 140 0.15 -0.78 15.55
CA GLU A 140 -0.03 -1.37 14.22
C GLU A 140 -1.27 -0.76 13.59
N VAL A 141 -1.06 0.00 12.51
CA VAL A 141 -2.16 0.37 11.61
C VAL A 141 -2.75 -0.93 11.12
N ALA A 142 -4.05 -1.11 11.35
CA ALA A 142 -4.71 -2.34 10.97
C ALA A 142 -4.55 -2.52 9.46
N LYS A 143 -3.89 -3.62 9.09
CA LYS A 143 -3.82 -4.06 7.70
C LYS A 143 -5.20 -4.60 7.36
N TYR A 144 -5.75 -4.14 6.26
CA TYR A 144 -7.01 -4.68 5.77
C TYR A 144 -6.75 -6.13 5.34
N ASP A 145 -7.35 -7.09 6.03
CA ASP A 145 -7.49 -8.43 5.47
C ASP A 145 -8.53 -8.31 4.36
N MET A 146 -8.06 -8.10 3.13
CA MET A 146 -8.86 -8.33 1.94
C MET A 146 -9.18 -9.82 1.90
N MET A 147 -10.18 -10.25 2.67
CA MET A 147 -10.64 -11.63 2.63
C MET A 147 -11.25 -11.85 1.25
N PHE A 148 -10.68 -12.80 0.51
CA PHE A 148 -11.24 -13.26 -0.76
C PHE A 148 -12.72 -13.61 -0.56
N GLY A 149 -13.60 -12.93 -1.30
CA GLY A 149 -15.05 -13.16 -1.27
C GLY A 149 -15.88 -12.21 -0.40
N SER A 150 -15.26 -11.30 0.35
CA SER A 150 -16.00 -10.29 1.11
C SER A 150 -16.41 -9.10 0.23
N THR A 151 -17.64 -8.62 0.37
CA THR A 151 -18.04 -7.31 -0.19
C THR A 151 -17.31 -6.22 0.58
N TYR A 152 -16.58 -5.36 -0.12
CA TYR A 152 -15.90 -4.21 0.47
C TYR A 152 -15.99 -2.99 -0.44
N GLY A 153 -15.94 -1.82 0.19
CA GLY A 153 -15.71 -0.55 -0.50
C GLY A 153 -14.36 0.01 -0.10
N ARG A 154 -13.62 0.52 -1.09
CA ARG A 154 -12.34 1.18 -0.90
C ARG A 154 -12.33 2.48 -1.67
N TRP A 155 -11.88 3.52 -1.00
CA TRP A 155 -11.66 4.82 -1.58
C TRP A 155 -10.31 5.33 -1.14
N LYS A 156 -9.58 5.93 -2.08
CA LYS A 156 -8.24 6.43 -1.85
C LYS A 156 -8.02 7.67 -2.69
N GLU A 157 -7.61 8.76 -2.06
CA GLU A 157 -7.37 10.04 -2.72
C GLU A 157 -6.10 10.68 -2.18
N ASN A 158 -5.36 11.35 -3.06
CA ASN A 158 -4.19 12.10 -2.66
C ASN A 158 -4.63 13.38 -1.92
N LEU A 159 -3.92 13.71 -0.84
CA LEU A 159 -4.18 14.93 -0.11
C LEU A 159 -3.56 16.12 -0.85
N VAL A 160 -4.26 17.25 -0.79
CA VAL A 160 -3.78 18.52 -1.36
C VAL A 160 -3.81 19.59 -0.25
N LEU A 161 -2.73 20.35 -0.14
CA LEU A 161 -2.70 21.52 0.74
C LEU A 161 -3.20 22.75 -0.01
N GLU A 162 -3.94 23.62 0.67
CA GLU A 162 -4.46 24.87 0.07
C GLU A 162 -3.37 25.90 -0.24
N ALA A 163 -2.27 25.83 0.49
CA ALA A 163 -1.15 26.75 0.38
C ALA A 163 0.14 26.05 0.80
N GLU A 164 1.27 26.68 0.50
CA GLU A 164 2.59 26.20 0.88
C GLU A 164 3.20 27.16 1.91
N SER A 165 3.58 26.63 3.08
CA SER A 165 4.36 27.37 4.08
C SER A 165 5.84 27.03 3.97
N GLU A 166 6.71 27.83 4.60
CA GLU A 166 8.15 27.53 4.66
C GLU A 166 8.45 26.18 5.33
N TRP A 167 7.66 25.80 6.33
CA TRP A 167 7.77 24.47 6.93
C TRP A 167 7.40 23.35 5.94
N VAL A 168 6.34 23.55 5.16
CA VAL A 168 5.94 22.59 4.10
C VAL A 168 7.03 22.47 3.05
N LYS A 169 7.60 23.59 2.57
CA LYS A 169 8.71 23.59 1.59
C LYS A 169 9.87 22.77 2.09
N LYS A 170 10.33 23.04 3.32
CA LYS A 170 11.43 22.29 3.94
C LYS A 170 11.12 20.79 4.01
N LYS A 171 9.89 20.40 4.35
CA LYS A 171 9.50 19.00 4.39
C LYS A 171 9.40 18.36 3.00
N ASN A 172 9.00 19.12 1.99
CA ASN A 172 9.03 18.68 0.60
C ASN A 172 10.47 18.43 0.13
N GLU A 173 11.40 19.34 0.42
CA GLU A 173 12.82 19.19 0.11
C GLU A 173 13.44 17.97 0.81
N GLU A 174 13.24 17.83 2.13
CA GLU A 174 13.69 16.67 2.90
C GLU A 174 13.15 15.34 2.34
N PHE A 175 11.92 15.33 1.84
CA PHE A 175 11.33 14.17 1.20
C PHE A 175 11.98 13.87 -0.15
N ILE A 176 12.14 14.88 -1.01
CA ILE A 176 12.75 14.72 -2.33
C ILE A 176 14.18 14.17 -2.21
N GLU A 177 14.99 14.72 -1.30
CA GLU A 177 16.36 14.25 -1.07
C GLU A 177 16.40 12.78 -0.64
N LYS A 178 15.54 12.40 0.32
CA LYS A 178 15.47 11.01 0.79
C LYS A 178 14.91 10.06 -0.26
N PHE A 179 13.92 10.50 -1.04
CA PHE A 179 13.32 9.71 -2.10
C PHE A 179 14.32 9.48 -3.23
N GLN A 180 15.05 10.52 -3.66
CA GLN A 180 16.11 10.40 -4.65
C GLN A 180 17.20 9.45 -4.18
N LYS A 181 17.67 9.59 -2.93
CA LYS A 181 18.66 8.66 -2.37
C LYS A 181 18.16 7.21 -2.38
N ALA A 182 16.89 6.98 -2.04
CA ALA A 182 16.30 5.65 -2.06
C ALA A 182 16.24 5.06 -3.49
N LEU A 183 15.97 5.90 -4.50
CA LEU A 183 16.03 5.50 -5.91
C LEU A 183 17.48 5.16 -6.31
N ASP A 184 18.45 6.00 -5.98
CA ASP A 184 19.87 5.78 -6.31
C ASP A 184 20.38 4.47 -5.68
N ASP A 185 20.04 4.22 -4.40
CA ASP A 185 20.39 2.98 -3.69
C ASP A 185 19.74 1.75 -4.35
N TRP A 186 18.47 1.88 -4.81
CA TRP A 186 17.75 0.81 -5.49
C TRP A 186 18.34 0.51 -6.89
N GLU A 187 18.71 1.54 -7.66
CA GLU A 187 19.37 1.39 -8.95
C GLU A 187 20.74 0.72 -8.79
N LEU A 188 21.54 1.15 -7.82
CA LEU A 188 22.85 0.56 -7.52
C LEU A 188 22.73 -0.93 -7.15
N GLU A 189 21.74 -1.29 -6.34
CA GLU A 189 21.53 -2.68 -5.95
C GLU A 189 21.04 -3.54 -7.14
N THR A 190 20.16 -2.99 -7.97
CA THR A 190 19.68 -3.64 -9.20
C THR A 190 20.84 -3.90 -10.16
N GLU A 191 21.74 -2.93 -10.35
CA GLU A 191 22.95 -3.12 -11.16
C GLU A 191 23.85 -4.23 -10.61
N LYS A 192 24.04 -4.32 -9.29
CA LYS A 192 24.84 -5.40 -8.67
C LYS A 192 24.21 -6.76 -8.93
N ILE A 193 22.88 -6.85 -8.80
CA ILE A 193 22.14 -8.08 -9.06
C ILE A 193 22.30 -8.48 -10.54
N GLU A 194 22.13 -7.55 -11.47
CA GLU A 194 22.29 -7.82 -12.91
C GLU A 194 23.73 -8.22 -13.27
N LYS A 195 24.74 -7.53 -12.73
CA LYS A 195 26.16 -7.89 -12.93
C LYS A 195 26.45 -9.28 -12.36
N GLY A 196 25.90 -9.60 -11.19
CA GLY A 196 25.98 -10.92 -10.57
C GLY A 196 25.34 -12.02 -11.42
N GLN A 197 24.14 -11.77 -11.96
CA GLN A 197 23.44 -12.70 -12.85
C GLN A 197 24.19 -12.91 -14.17
N LYS A 198 24.69 -11.83 -14.80
CA LYS A 198 25.52 -11.91 -16.02
C LYS A 198 26.80 -12.71 -15.77
N LYS A 199 27.47 -12.49 -14.64
CA LYS A 199 28.66 -13.25 -14.24
C LYS A 199 28.34 -14.73 -14.07
N MET A 200 27.27 -15.06 -13.33
CA MET A 200 26.84 -16.44 -13.12
C MET A 200 26.50 -17.14 -14.45
N MET A 201 25.83 -16.46 -15.38
CA MET A 201 25.52 -17.01 -16.70
C MET A 201 26.77 -17.22 -17.55
N THR A 202 27.74 -16.30 -17.48
CA THR A 202 29.03 -16.42 -18.17
C THR A 202 29.84 -17.59 -17.61
N ASP A 203 29.91 -17.72 -16.28
CA ASP A 203 30.61 -18.81 -15.59
C ASP A 203 29.97 -20.18 -15.94
N LEU A 204 28.64 -20.24 -16.02
CA LEU A 204 27.91 -21.45 -16.44
C LEU A 204 28.21 -21.82 -17.91
N MET A 205 28.24 -20.85 -18.81
CA MET A 205 28.59 -21.09 -20.22
C MET A 205 30.06 -21.54 -20.36
N ALA A 206 30.98 -20.92 -19.63
CA ALA A 206 32.39 -21.32 -19.63
C ALA A 206 32.58 -22.74 -19.07
N ALA A 207 31.87 -23.11 -18.01
CA ALA A 207 31.87 -24.46 -17.45
C ALA A 207 31.29 -25.50 -18.43
N ASN A 208 30.22 -25.18 -19.15
CA ASN A 208 29.67 -26.08 -20.17
C ASN A 208 30.64 -26.28 -21.35
N VAL A 209 31.31 -25.23 -21.81
CA VAL A 209 32.32 -25.32 -22.89
C VAL A 209 33.52 -26.17 -22.47
N SER A 210 33.99 -26.06 -21.22
CA SER A 210 35.11 -26.88 -20.73
C SER A 210 34.75 -28.36 -20.62
N VAL A 211 33.54 -28.69 -20.16
CA VAL A 211 33.02 -30.06 -20.12
C VAL A 211 32.94 -30.67 -21.52
N VAL A 212 32.44 -29.92 -22.52
CA VAL A 212 32.38 -30.39 -23.92
C VAL A 212 33.77 -30.69 -24.48
N LYS A 213 34.76 -29.81 -24.25
CA LYS A 213 36.15 -30.05 -24.67
C LYS A 213 36.76 -31.31 -24.04
N VAL A 214 36.56 -31.52 -22.73
CA VAL A 214 37.04 -32.73 -22.04
C VAL A 214 36.39 -34.00 -22.60
N VAL A 215 35.10 -33.95 -22.95
CA VAL A 215 34.40 -35.08 -23.58
C VAL A 215 34.94 -35.36 -24.99
N GLU A 216 35.22 -34.33 -25.78
CA GLU A 216 35.82 -34.49 -27.11
C GLU A 216 37.24 -35.04 -27.06
N GLU A 217 38.08 -34.53 -26.14
CA GLU A 217 39.44 -35.03 -25.94
C GLU A 217 39.44 -36.51 -25.53
N LYS A 218 38.56 -36.91 -24.60
CA LYS A 218 38.39 -38.32 -24.21
C LYS A 218 37.88 -39.18 -25.36
N LYS A 219 37.00 -38.67 -26.24
CA LYS A 219 36.55 -39.37 -27.44
C LYS A 219 37.69 -39.56 -28.45
N ILE A 220 38.51 -38.53 -28.65
CA ILE A 220 39.69 -38.58 -29.53
C ILE A 220 40.73 -39.56 -28.98
N GLU A 221 41.00 -39.54 -27.68
CA GLU A 221 41.95 -40.45 -27.03
C GLU A 221 41.46 -41.91 -27.11
N LYS A 222 40.17 -42.17 -26.87
CA LYS A 222 39.57 -43.50 -27.03
C LYS A 222 39.63 -43.99 -28.49
N LYS A 223 39.45 -43.08 -29.46
CA LYS A 223 39.58 -43.39 -30.89
C LYS A 223 41.04 -43.67 -31.28
N LYS A 224 42.01 -42.92 -30.74
CA LYS A 224 43.45 -43.18 -30.90
C LYS A 224 43.86 -44.53 -30.32
N LYS A 225 43.40 -44.88 -29.11
CA LYS A 225 43.65 -46.21 -28.49
C LYS A 225 43.07 -47.37 -29.31
N ARG A 226 41.92 -47.18 -29.97
CA ARG A 226 41.33 -48.18 -30.89
C ARG A 226 42.12 -48.34 -32.20
N ILE A 227 42.71 -47.27 -32.73
CA ILE A 227 43.48 -47.28 -33.99
C ILE A 227 44.89 -47.83 -33.77
N LEU A 228 45.51 -47.55 -32.62
CA LEU A 228 46.88 -47.97 -32.30
C LEU A 228 47.01 -49.41 -31.82
N GLY A 229 45.90 -50.15 -31.65
CA GLY A 229 45.92 -51.60 -31.45
C GLY A 229 46.88 -52.08 -30.36
N CYS A 230 46.69 -51.64 -29.11
CA CYS A 230 47.24 -52.38 -27.97
C CYS A 230 46.11 -53.10 -27.24
N CYS A 231 46.31 -54.41 -27.10
CA CYS A 231 45.65 -55.28 -26.13
C CYS A 231 45.73 -54.72 -24.71
#